data_AF-A0ABC8YDR2-F1
#
_entry.id   AF-A0ABC8YDR2-F1
#
_cell.length_a   1.000
_cell.length_b   1.000
_cell.length_c   1.000
_cell.angle_alpha   90.00
_cell.angle_beta   90.00
_cell.angle_gamma   90.00
#
_symmetry.space_group_name_H-M   'P 1'
#
loop_
_entity.id
_entity.type
_entity.pdbx_description
1 polymer ?
#
loop_
_entity_poly.entity_id
_entity_poly.type
_entity_poly.pdbx_seq_one_letter_code
_entity_poly.pdbx_strand_id
1 'polypeptide(L)'
;MAHPVFPLLESAHDSKHRAHFMVDEGEEFEPLRPRTHKPLRWDERYACYIRRAGLLPLARVVCAGLPVMDGPLLTCFVDRWRPETHSFHLPCGEVTVTLEDVAMILGLPLEGLAVTGIIQSDGWRDMVEQVIGVRPAEAAEEGREKKTAGVSSAWLRQHFNHCPPGAPDHVVERHARVWLWHLCGGFLFPDGQGNQVTWSVLPILSQQWENIGGYSWGSATLSWLYRQLCEACKRKGVDSNLGGCAYLLQIWIWMHFGVGRPYRGELEDWTHNDEGSRPTVAFLWKNVPAVRWGPTRRYKQYMDDLDCITESQVCNLSFFITPIVLKESF
;
A
#
# COMPACT_ATOMS: atom_id res chain seq x y z
N MET A 1 25.65 -25.19 1.54
CA MET A 1 25.83 -24.67 0.17
C MET A 1 24.70 -23.69 -0.07
N ALA A 2 24.98 -22.52 -0.64
CA ALA A 2 23.96 -21.59 -1.12
C ALA A 2 23.04 -22.31 -2.15
N HIS A 3 21.72 -22.11 -2.06
CA HIS A 3 20.75 -22.76 -2.96
C HIS A 3 20.79 -22.11 -4.37
N PRO A 4 20.70 -22.88 -5.48
CA PRO A 4 20.79 -22.34 -6.84
C PRO A 4 19.72 -21.30 -7.22
N VAL A 5 18.53 -21.34 -6.60
CA VAL A 5 17.42 -20.40 -6.87
C VAL A 5 17.35 -19.26 -5.85
N PHE A 6 17.81 -19.48 -4.63
CA PHE A 6 17.84 -18.46 -3.57
C PHE A 6 19.16 -18.59 -2.81
N PRO A 7 20.25 -17.99 -3.32
CA PRO A 7 21.60 -18.21 -2.81
C PRO A 7 21.81 -17.81 -1.34
N LEU A 8 20.85 -17.12 -0.74
CA LEU A 8 20.88 -16.52 0.60
C LEU A 8 19.72 -16.99 1.49
N LEU A 9 19.19 -18.21 1.28
CA LEU A 9 18.32 -18.83 2.28
C LEU A 9 19.19 -19.47 3.37
N GLU A 10 19.08 -18.97 4.59
CA GLU A 10 19.70 -19.57 5.77
C GLU A 10 18.64 -20.33 6.56
N SER A 11 18.70 -21.66 6.56
CA SER A 11 17.69 -22.53 7.17
C SER A 11 17.43 -22.24 8.66
N ALA A 12 18.39 -21.68 9.38
CA ALA A 12 18.23 -21.25 10.77
C ALA A 12 17.25 -20.07 10.93
N HIS A 13 17.22 -19.15 9.96
CA HIS A 13 16.39 -17.95 9.99
C HIS A 13 15.10 -18.11 9.16
N ASP A 14 15.17 -18.87 8.07
CA ASP A 14 14.12 -18.99 7.07
C ASP A 14 13.16 -20.17 7.27
N SER A 15 13.23 -20.90 8.39
CA SER A 15 12.38 -22.07 8.68
C SER A 15 10.86 -21.84 8.57
N LYS A 16 10.41 -20.58 8.61
CA LYS A 16 8.99 -20.19 8.43
C LYS A 16 8.71 -19.48 7.11
N HIS A 17 9.73 -19.25 6.30
CA HIS A 17 9.66 -18.51 5.06
C HIS A 17 9.08 -19.39 3.93
N ARG A 18 8.21 -18.84 3.08
CA ARG A 18 7.61 -19.56 1.94
C ARG A 18 8.65 -20.20 1.04
N ALA A 19 9.68 -19.45 0.66
CA ALA A 19 10.77 -19.96 -0.17
C ALA A 19 11.48 -21.18 0.43
N HIS A 20 11.62 -21.29 1.77
CA HIS A 20 12.16 -22.49 2.40
C HIS A 20 11.28 -23.72 2.14
N PHE A 21 9.97 -23.62 2.35
CA PHE A 21 9.03 -24.72 2.06
C PHE A 21 8.98 -25.08 0.57
N MET A 22 9.07 -24.09 -0.33
CA MET A 22 9.11 -24.35 -1.76
C MET A 22 10.37 -25.11 -2.19
N VAL A 23 11.50 -24.78 -1.57
CA VAL A 23 12.82 -25.29 -1.96
C VAL A 23 13.13 -26.62 -1.27
N ASP A 24 13.01 -26.66 0.05
CA ASP A 24 13.48 -27.79 0.85
C ASP A 24 12.40 -28.86 1.02
N GLU A 25 11.12 -28.47 0.96
CA GLU A 25 9.98 -29.39 1.14
C GLU A 25 9.20 -29.65 -0.17
N GLY A 26 9.49 -28.91 -1.24
CA GLY A 26 8.82 -29.05 -2.54
C GLY A 26 7.35 -28.60 -2.54
N GLU A 27 6.95 -27.75 -1.59
CA GLU A 27 5.58 -27.21 -1.56
C GLU A 27 5.32 -26.21 -2.70
N GLU A 28 4.13 -26.26 -3.30
CA GLU A 28 3.68 -25.24 -4.24
C GLU A 28 2.66 -24.31 -3.58
N PHE A 29 2.85 -23.00 -3.73
CA PHE A 29 1.93 -21.99 -3.21
C PHE A 29 1.32 -21.15 -4.33
N GLU A 30 0.05 -20.82 -4.17
CA GLU A 30 -0.60 -19.81 -5.00
C GLU A 30 -0.02 -18.41 -4.74
N PRO A 31 -0.02 -17.54 -5.77
CA PRO A 31 0.33 -16.13 -5.60
C PRO A 31 -0.55 -15.42 -4.54
N LEU A 32 0.10 -14.58 -3.74
CA LEU A 32 -0.58 -13.73 -2.77
C LEU A 32 -1.49 -12.73 -3.47
N ARG A 33 -2.62 -12.42 -2.84
CA ARG A 33 -3.58 -11.43 -3.34
C ARG A 33 -3.30 -10.05 -2.72
N PRO A 34 -2.85 -9.04 -3.49
CA PRO A 34 -2.64 -7.71 -2.94
C PRO A 34 -3.95 -7.15 -2.46
N ARG A 35 -3.97 -6.75 -1.19
CA ARG A 35 -5.16 -6.19 -0.58
C ARG A 35 -5.31 -4.74 -0.99
N THR A 36 -6.30 -4.50 -1.84
CA THR A 36 -6.63 -3.16 -2.30
C THR A 36 -8.10 -2.89 -2.11
N HIS A 37 -8.42 -1.66 -1.72
CA HIS A 37 -9.79 -1.18 -1.65
C HIS A 37 -9.99 -0.09 -2.69
N LYS A 38 -11.09 -0.14 -3.45
CA LYS A 38 -11.51 1.05 -4.20
C LYS A 38 -11.78 2.17 -3.19
N PRO A 39 -11.22 3.38 -3.38
CA PRO A 39 -11.46 4.51 -2.49
C PRO A 39 -12.96 4.82 -2.43
N LEU A 40 -13.38 5.43 -1.32
CA LEU A 40 -14.71 6.05 -1.26
C LEU A 40 -14.83 7.14 -2.33
N ARG A 41 -16.05 7.42 -2.78
CA ARG A 41 -16.29 8.48 -3.77
C ARG A 41 -15.72 9.80 -3.28
N TRP A 42 -14.94 10.43 -4.15
CA TRP A 42 -14.39 11.76 -3.91
C TRP A 42 -15.46 12.85 -4.05
N ASP A 43 -15.34 13.88 -3.23
CA ASP A 43 -16.07 15.13 -3.31
C ASP A 43 -15.04 16.27 -3.23
N GLU A 44 -15.10 17.23 -4.16
CA GLU A 44 -14.11 18.32 -4.20
C GLU A 44 -14.07 19.15 -2.92
N ARG A 45 -15.16 19.18 -2.15
CA ARG A 45 -15.20 19.87 -0.86
C ARG A 45 -14.26 19.23 0.18
N TYR A 46 -13.80 18.00 -0.03
CA TYR A 46 -12.83 17.35 0.84
C TYR A 46 -11.41 17.92 0.67
N ALA A 47 -11.10 18.50 -0.50
CA ALA A 47 -9.75 18.92 -0.86
C ALA A 47 -9.12 19.84 0.19
N CYS A 48 -9.88 20.80 0.74
CA CYS A 48 -9.37 21.75 1.74
C CYS A 48 -8.93 21.07 3.04
N TYR A 49 -9.63 20.03 3.47
CA TYR A 49 -9.30 19.25 4.67
C TYR A 49 -8.11 18.33 4.43
N ILE A 50 -8.15 17.56 3.33
CA ILE A 50 -7.08 16.60 2.99
C ILE A 50 -5.75 17.32 2.70
N ARG A 51 -5.79 18.55 2.17
CA ARG A 51 -4.61 19.41 2.02
C ARG A 51 -3.96 19.75 3.35
N ARG A 52 -4.76 20.13 4.36
CA ARG A 52 -4.28 20.45 5.71
C ARG A 52 -3.68 19.23 6.40
N ALA A 53 -4.17 18.02 6.09
CA ALA A 53 -3.58 16.76 6.53
C ALA A 53 -2.30 16.35 5.75
N GLY A 54 -1.85 17.11 4.75
CA GLY A 54 -0.64 16.82 3.98
C GLY A 54 -0.77 15.63 3.01
N LEU A 55 -2.01 15.23 2.66
CA LEU A 55 -2.28 14.00 1.90
C LEU A 55 -3.00 14.26 0.57
N LEU A 56 -3.15 15.53 0.17
CA LEU A 56 -3.88 15.90 -1.05
C LEU A 56 -3.22 15.35 -2.34
N PRO A 57 -1.89 15.42 -2.54
CA PRO A 57 -1.27 14.86 -3.75
C PRO A 57 -1.59 13.37 -3.93
N LEU A 58 -1.44 12.58 -2.86
CA LEU A 58 -1.82 11.16 -2.87
C LEU A 58 -3.31 10.98 -3.18
N ALA A 59 -4.18 11.78 -2.56
CA ALA A 59 -5.62 11.68 -2.80
C ALA A 59 -5.98 11.93 -4.27
N ARG A 60 -5.41 12.98 -4.88
CA ARG A 60 -5.61 13.29 -6.30
C ARG A 60 -5.17 12.13 -7.19
N VAL A 61 -4.00 11.55 -6.94
CA VAL A 61 -3.51 10.40 -7.72
C VAL A 61 -4.43 9.18 -7.58
N VAL A 62 -4.82 8.84 -6.35
CA VAL A 62 -5.73 7.71 -6.08
C VAL A 62 -7.10 7.92 -6.76
N CYS A 63 -7.60 9.15 -6.78
CA CYS A 63 -8.85 9.52 -7.45
C CYS A 63 -8.75 9.57 -8.97
N ALA A 64 -7.58 9.94 -9.52
CA ALA A 64 -7.33 9.94 -10.96
C ALA A 64 -7.30 8.52 -11.55
N GLY A 65 -7.01 7.52 -10.73
CA GLY A 65 -6.95 6.13 -11.11
C GLY A 65 -5.64 5.49 -10.69
N LEU A 66 -5.64 4.16 -10.61
CA LEU A 66 -4.48 3.38 -10.21
C LEU A 66 -4.34 2.16 -11.13
N PRO A 67 -3.11 1.70 -11.38
CA PRO A 67 -2.87 0.54 -12.23
C PRO A 67 -3.57 -0.71 -11.71
N VAL A 68 -3.85 -1.66 -12.59
CA VAL A 68 -4.29 -2.99 -12.13
C VAL A 68 -3.15 -3.67 -11.36
N MET A 69 -3.50 -4.32 -10.24
CA MET A 69 -2.54 -5.06 -9.42
C MET A 69 -2.09 -6.38 -10.04
N ASP A 70 -0.79 -6.64 -9.98
CA ASP A 70 -0.13 -7.86 -10.39
C ASP A 70 0.34 -8.66 -9.15
N GLY A 71 -0.60 -9.40 -8.54
CA GLY A 71 -0.31 -10.27 -7.39
C GLY A 71 0.85 -11.27 -7.62
N PRO A 72 0.92 -11.96 -8.78
CA PRO A 72 2.08 -12.79 -9.14
C PRO A 72 3.42 -12.06 -9.05
N LEU A 73 3.54 -10.88 -9.66
CA LEU A 73 4.79 -10.09 -9.61
C LEU A 73 5.15 -9.73 -8.17
N LEU A 74 4.19 -9.22 -7.41
CA LEU A 74 4.39 -8.87 -6.00
C LEU A 74 4.82 -10.09 -5.16
N THR A 75 4.25 -11.26 -5.44
CA THR A 75 4.59 -12.50 -4.72
C THR A 75 6.03 -12.93 -5.00
N CYS A 76 6.51 -12.79 -6.24
CA CYS A 76 7.91 -13.12 -6.57
C CYS A 76 8.92 -12.29 -5.76
N PHE A 77 8.58 -11.03 -5.47
CA PHE A 77 9.36 -10.17 -4.58
C PHE A 77 9.19 -10.56 -3.10
N VAL A 78 7.96 -10.88 -2.66
CA VAL A 78 7.72 -11.38 -1.29
C VAL A 78 8.52 -12.65 -1.00
N ASP A 79 8.62 -13.57 -1.96
CA ASP A 79 9.39 -14.82 -1.80
C ASP A 79 10.92 -14.56 -1.78
N ARG A 80 11.36 -13.34 -2.14
CA ARG A 80 12.75 -12.86 -2.05
C ARG A 80 12.99 -11.87 -0.91
N TRP A 81 11.97 -11.57 -0.10
CA TRP A 81 12.11 -10.67 1.04
C TRP A 81 12.89 -11.34 2.18
N ARG A 82 13.77 -10.60 2.85
CA ARG A 82 14.44 -11.04 4.07
C ARG A 82 14.05 -10.17 5.26
N PRO A 83 13.29 -10.73 6.23
CA PRO A 83 12.90 -10.01 7.44
C PRO A 83 14.07 -9.49 8.28
N GLU A 84 15.25 -10.10 8.20
CA GLU A 84 16.44 -9.80 8.99
C GLU A 84 17.08 -8.46 8.58
N THR A 85 17.10 -8.19 7.27
CA THR A 85 17.71 -6.99 6.67
C THR A 85 16.69 -5.98 6.18
N HIS A 86 15.40 -6.36 6.12
CA HIS A 86 14.34 -5.60 5.46
C HIS A 86 14.69 -5.22 4.01
N SER A 87 15.23 -6.19 3.27
CA SER A 87 15.62 -6.05 1.86
C SER A 87 15.12 -7.24 1.03
N PHE A 88 15.02 -7.02 -0.28
CA PHE A 88 14.84 -8.07 -1.27
C PHE A 88 16.22 -8.60 -1.67
N HIS A 89 16.35 -9.93 -1.65
CA HIS A 89 17.56 -10.65 -2.01
C HIS A 89 17.42 -11.19 -3.43
N LEU A 90 18.16 -10.60 -4.36
CA LEU A 90 18.19 -10.97 -5.78
C LEU A 90 19.57 -11.56 -6.13
N PRO A 91 19.68 -12.30 -7.25
CA PRO A 91 20.98 -12.80 -7.74
C PRO A 91 22.06 -11.71 -7.89
N CYS A 92 21.64 -10.48 -8.21
CA CYS A 92 22.52 -9.33 -8.40
C CYS A 92 22.79 -8.51 -7.13
N GLY A 93 22.24 -8.88 -5.97
CA GLY A 93 22.46 -8.20 -4.69
C GLY A 93 21.19 -7.90 -3.90
N GLU A 94 21.35 -7.08 -2.85
CA GLU A 94 20.25 -6.65 -1.99
C GLU A 94 19.73 -5.27 -2.39
N VAL A 95 18.42 -5.09 -2.32
CA VAL A 95 17.76 -3.83 -2.66
C VAL A 95 16.46 -3.69 -1.89
N THR A 96 16.02 -2.47 -1.60
CA THR A 96 14.79 -2.24 -0.83
C THR A 96 14.10 -0.93 -1.22
N VAL A 97 12.84 -0.77 -0.80
CA VAL A 97 12.06 0.47 -1.02
C VAL A 97 12.55 1.54 -0.05
N THR A 98 12.87 2.72 -0.53
CA THR A 98 13.41 3.80 0.32
C THR A 98 12.36 4.86 0.67
N LEU A 99 12.70 5.77 1.60
CA LEU A 99 11.87 6.94 1.85
C LEU A 99 11.79 7.87 0.64
N GLU A 100 12.85 7.95 -0.16
CA GLU A 100 12.86 8.71 -1.42
C GLU A 100 11.81 8.14 -2.39
N ASP A 101 11.76 6.82 -2.53
CA ASP A 101 10.75 6.14 -3.35
C ASP A 101 9.33 6.46 -2.87
N VAL A 102 9.10 6.47 -1.56
CA VAL A 102 7.79 6.80 -0.98
C VAL A 102 7.37 8.23 -1.32
N ALA A 103 8.28 9.19 -1.15
CA ALA A 103 8.03 10.58 -1.50
C ALA A 103 7.78 10.75 -3.00
N MET A 104 8.59 10.15 -3.87
CA MET A 104 8.44 10.29 -5.31
C MET A 104 7.20 9.57 -5.85
N ILE A 105 6.91 8.36 -5.38
CA ILE A 105 5.80 7.54 -5.88
C ILE A 105 4.47 8.04 -5.33
N LEU A 106 4.38 8.31 -4.04
CA LEU A 106 3.11 8.63 -3.38
C LEU A 106 2.93 10.11 -3.04
N GLY A 107 3.99 10.93 -3.10
CA GLY A 107 3.93 12.34 -2.70
C GLY A 107 3.68 12.53 -1.21
N LEU A 108 4.12 11.57 -0.37
CA LEU A 108 3.90 11.61 1.07
C LEU A 108 4.99 12.42 1.80
N PRO A 109 4.63 13.19 2.85
CA PRO A 109 5.60 13.91 3.66
C PRO A 109 6.50 12.94 4.43
N LEU A 110 7.80 13.20 4.39
CA LEU A 110 8.83 12.41 5.10
C LEU A 110 9.20 13.00 6.47
N GLU A 111 9.00 14.30 6.64
CA GLU A 111 9.27 15.00 7.90
C GLU A 111 8.05 14.96 8.83
N GLY A 112 8.30 15.16 10.12
CA GLY A 112 7.26 15.27 11.14
C GLY A 112 7.30 14.16 12.18
N LEU A 113 6.24 14.08 12.97
CA LEU A 113 6.10 13.14 14.08
C LEU A 113 5.92 11.70 13.59
N ALA A 114 6.44 10.75 14.35
CA ALA A 114 6.17 9.34 14.09
C ALA A 114 4.67 9.03 14.28
N VAL A 115 4.08 8.31 13.32
CA VAL A 115 2.69 7.83 13.42
C VAL A 115 2.67 6.64 14.38
N THR A 116 2.55 6.95 15.66
CA THR A 116 2.50 5.97 16.76
C THR A 116 1.38 6.31 17.72
N GLY A 117 0.87 5.31 18.43
CA GLY A 117 -0.17 5.52 19.42
C GLY A 117 -0.43 4.26 20.25
N ILE A 118 -0.98 4.47 21.44
CA ILE A 118 -1.44 3.37 22.30
C ILE A 118 -2.83 2.96 21.81
N ILE A 119 -2.98 1.69 21.45
CA ILE A 119 -4.24 1.12 20.96
C ILE A 119 -4.92 0.37 22.08
N GLN A 120 -6.00 0.94 22.61
CA GLN A 120 -6.88 0.26 23.57
C GLN A 120 -8.09 -0.27 22.83
N SER A 121 -8.18 -1.60 22.69
CA SER A 121 -9.28 -2.24 21.94
C SER A 121 -10.64 -2.07 22.60
N ASP A 122 -10.68 -1.81 23.89
CA ASP A 122 -11.92 -1.57 24.61
C ASP A 122 -12.51 -0.23 24.19
N GLY A 123 -13.80 -0.23 23.85
CA GLY A 123 -14.51 0.98 23.41
C GLY A 123 -14.14 1.48 22.00
N TRP A 124 -13.47 0.69 21.17
CA TRP A 124 -13.11 1.13 19.80
C TRP A 124 -14.33 1.56 18.96
N ARG A 125 -15.51 0.96 19.20
CA ARG A 125 -16.77 1.36 18.55
C ARG A 125 -17.25 2.72 19.03
N ASP A 126 -17.08 3.04 20.32
CA ASP A 126 -17.42 4.35 20.88
C ASP A 126 -16.53 5.42 20.25
N MET A 127 -15.25 5.13 20.06
CA MET A 127 -14.34 6.03 19.34
C MET A 127 -14.77 6.24 17.89
N VAL A 128 -15.12 5.18 17.17
CA VAL A 128 -15.63 5.31 15.79
C VAL A 128 -16.89 6.17 15.77
N GLU A 129 -17.86 5.89 16.64
CA GLU A 129 -19.10 6.67 16.75
C GLU A 129 -18.84 8.13 17.09
N GLN A 130 -17.91 8.42 18.01
CA GLN A 130 -17.54 9.78 18.36
C GLN A 130 -16.95 10.54 17.17
N VAL A 131 -16.14 9.87 16.34
CA VAL A 131 -15.47 10.51 15.19
C VAL A 131 -16.40 10.66 13.99
N ILE A 132 -17.22 9.65 13.69
CA ILE A 132 -18.00 9.58 12.43
C ILE A 132 -19.51 9.73 12.65
N GLY A 133 -19.97 9.80 13.90
CA GLY A 133 -21.38 9.94 14.27
C GLY A 133 -22.27 8.73 14.00
N VAL A 134 -21.70 7.58 13.63
CA VAL A 134 -22.42 6.34 13.35
C VAL A 134 -21.68 5.18 14.00
N ARG A 135 -22.38 4.43 14.86
CA ARG A 135 -21.83 3.27 15.56
C ARG A 135 -21.77 2.04 14.64
N PRO A 136 -20.62 1.37 14.51
CA PRO A 136 -20.56 0.06 13.85
C PRO A 136 -21.36 -0.99 14.62
N ALA A 137 -22.04 -1.89 13.90
CA ALA A 137 -22.81 -2.97 14.52
C ALA A 137 -21.93 -3.88 15.41
N GLU A 138 -22.56 -4.46 16.44
CA GLU A 138 -21.98 -5.59 17.15
C GLU A 138 -21.98 -6.80 16.20
N ALA A 139 -20.86 -7.53 16.13
CA ALA A 139 -20.83 -8.73 15.31
C ALA A 139 -21.76 -9.76 15.95
N ALA A 140 -22.67 -10.35 15.17
CA ALA A 140 -23.52 -11.45 15.65
C ALA A 140 -22.60 -12.59 16.13
N GLU A 141 -22.66 -12.90 17.42
CA GLU A 141 -21.83 -13.91 18.06
C GLU A 141 -22.33 -15.31 17.69
N GLU A 142 -21.68 -15.96 16.73
CA GLU A 142 -21.65 -17.43 16.66
C GLU A 142 -20.23 -17.91 16.31
N GLY A 143 -19.45 -18.24 17.35
CA GLY A 143 -18.35 -19.21 17.27
C GLY A 143 -17.02 -18.79 16.65
N ARG A 144 -16.79 -17.50 16.32
CA ARG A 144 -15.46 -17.01 15.90
C ARG A 144 -15.03 -15.85 16.80
N GLU A 145 -13.79 -15.92 17.29
CA GLU A 145 -13.16 -14.90 18.16
C GLU A 145 -13.56 -13.47 17.76
N LYS A 146 -13.85 -12.64 18.77
CA LYS A 146 -14.20 -11.21 18.63
C LYS A 146 -13.12 -10.48 17.83
N LYS A 147 -13.22 -10.43 16.50
CA LYS A 147 -12.29 -9.66 15.67
C LYS A 147 -12.54 -8.17 15.90
N THR A 148 -11.81 -7.58 16.83
CA THR A 148 -11.68 -6.12 17.06
C THR A 148 -10.90 -5.41 15.94
N ALA A 149 -10.94 -5.97 14.73
CA ALA A 149 -10.00 -5.70 13.65
C ALA A 149 -10.32 -4.44 12.81
N GLY A 150 -11.45 -3.77 13.04
CA GLY A 150 -11.83 -2.58 12.28
C GLY A 150 -13.30 -2.56 11.83
N VAL A 151 -13.60 -1.62 10.93
CA VAL A 151 -14.91 -1.47 10.29
C VAL A 151 -14.83 -1.89 8.84
N SER A 152 -15.83 -2.64 8.35
CA SER A 152 -15.72 -3.19 7.00
C SER A 152 -15.77 -2.06 5.96
N SER A 153 -14.94 -2.19 4.92
CA SER A 153 -14.92 -1.24 3.80
C SER A 153 -16.30 -1.12 3.13
N ALA A 154 -17.06 -2.22 3.07
CA ALA A 154 -18.43 -2.23 2.56
C ALA A 154 -19.39 -1.40 3.43
N TRP A 155 -19.28 -1.51 4.76
CA TRP A 155 -20.09 -0.72 5.69
C TRP A 155 -19.76 0.78 5.59
N LEU A 156 -18.48 1.14 5.49
CA LEU A 156 -18.07 2.54 5.28
C LEU A 156 -18.63 3.09 3.96
N ARG A 157 -18.61 2.30 2.89
CA ARG A 157 -19.23 2.69 1.62
C ARG A 157 -20.74 2.89 1.75
N GLN A 158 -21.44 1.99 2.43
CA GLN A 158 -22.88 2.10 2.61
C GLN A 158 -23.28 3.42 3.28
N HIS A 159 -22.49 3.91 4.24
CA HIS A 159 -22.84 5.09 5.04
C HIS A 159 -22.21 6.39 4.52
N PHE A 160 -21.01 6.34 3.92
CA PHE A 160 -20.22 7.55 3.63
C PHE A 160 -19.79 7.71 2.17
N ASN A 161 -20.19 6.81 1.26
CA ASN A 161 -19.79 6.91 -0.16
C ASN A 161 -20.42 8.09 -0.91
N HIS A 162 -21.39 8.79 -0.33
CA HIS A 162 -21.98 9.99 -0.94
C HIS A 162 -22.18 11.06 0.14
N CYS A 163 -21.50 12.20 0.02
CA CYS A 163 -21.81 13.37 0.84
C CYS A 163 -23.02 14.09 0.23
N PRO A 164 -24.06 14.46 1.02
CA PRO A 164 -25.22 15.15 0.48
C PRO A 164 -24.86 16.47 -0.21
N PRO A 165 -25.52 16.82 -1.33
CA PRO A 165 -25.42 18.15 -1.93
C PRO A 165 -25.90 19.21 -0.94
N GLY A 166 -25.15 20.30 -0.78
CA GLY A 166 -25.50 21.38 0.15
C GLY A 166 -25.39 21.01 1.64
N ALA A 167 -24.74 19.88 1.96
CA ALA A 167 -24.46 19.51 3.35
C ALA A 167 -23.68 20.64 4.08
N PRO A 168 -23.99 20.91 5.35
CA PRO A 168 -23.25 21.89 6.16
C PRO A 168 -21.81 21.43 6.40
N ASP A 169 -20.91 22.38 6.66
CA ASP A 169 -19.46 22.14 6.71
C ASP A 169 -19.05 20.99 7.65
N HIS A 170 -19.67 20.87 8.82
CA HIS A 170 -19.38 19.79 9.77
C HIS A 170 -19.73 18.39 9.24
N VAL A 171 -20.73 18.28 8.35
CA VAL A 171 -21.05 17.00 7.67
C VAL A 171 -20.01 16.72 6.59
N VAL A 172 -19.63 17.73 5.81
CA VAL A 172 -18.57 17.59 4.80
C VAL A 172 -17.25 17.18 5.44
N GLU A 173 -16.86 17.82 6.55
CA GLU A 173 -15.65 17.51 7.30
C GLU A 173 -15.67 16.06 7.81
N ARG A 174 -16.80 15.61 8.36
CA ARG A 174 -16.97 14.22 8.80
C ARG A 174 -16.78 13.24 7.65
N HIS A 175 -17.37 13.51 6.49
CA HIS A 175 -17.18 12.68 5.29
C HIS A 175 -15.72 12.70 4.81
N ALA A 176 -15.06 13.85 4.82
CA ALA A 176 -13.64 13.97 4.48
C ALA A 176 -12.77 13.15 5.44
N ARG A 177 -13.09 13.14 6.73
CA ARG A 177 -12.38 12.36 7.76
C ARG A 177 -12.57 10.85 7.57
N VAL A 178 -13.77 10.41 7.22
CA VAL A 178 -14.03 9.00 6.86
C VAL A 178 -13.31 8.61 5.57
N TRP A 179 -13.29 9.51 4.57
CA TRP A 179 -12.55 9.30 3.33
C TRP A 179 -11.05 9.14 3.59
N LEU A 180 -10.46 10.02 4.41
CA LEU A 180 -9.06 9.94 4.82
C LEU A 180 -8.78 8.66 5.60
N TRP A 181 -9.65 8.29 6.54
CA TRP A 181 -9.51 7.05 7.30
C TRP A 181 -9.53 5.82 6.40
N HIS A 182 -10.44 5.78 5.42
CA HIS A 182 -10.49 4.72 4.42
C HIS A 182 -9.21 4.64 3.58
N LEU A 183 -8.67 5.79 3.16
CA LEU A 183 -7.37 5.87 2.49
C LEU A 183 -6.25 5.31 3.38
N CYS A 184 -6.12 5.77 4.62
CA CYS A 184 -5.08 5.30 5.52
C CYS A 184 -5.19 3.80 5.81
N GLY A 185 -6.35 3.31 6.26
CA GLY A 185 -6.50 1.91 6.66
C GLY A 185 -6.69 0.92 5.49
N GLY A 186 -7.13 1.39 4.33
CA GLY A 186 -7.40 0.55 3.15
C GLY A 186 -6.32 0.61 2.06
N PHE A 187 -5.49 1.65 2.04
CA PHE A 187 -4.46 1.86 1.01
C PHE A 187 -3.04 1.92 1.60
N LEU A 188 -2.80 2.72 2.65
CA LEU A 188 -1.46 2.87 3.23
C LEU A 188 -1.12 1.75 4.22
N PHE A 189 -2.06 1.43 5.10
CA PHE A 189 -1.88 0.54 6.25
C PHE A 189 -2.80 -0.69 6.27
N PRO A 190 -3.18 -1.31 5.14
CA PRO A 190 -3.96 -2.54 5.22
C PRO A 190 -3.11 -3.66 5.84
N ASP A 191 -3.71 -4.50 6.66
CA ASP A 191 -3.12 -5.77 7.07
C ASP A 191 -3.46 -6.89 6.06
N GLY A 192 -2.97 -8.10 6.29
CA GLY A 192 -3.31 -9.27 5.46
C GLY A 192 -4.72 -9.84 5.64
N GLN A 193 -5.52 -9.30 6.56
CA GLN A 193 -6.67 -10.00 7.11
C GLN A 193 -7.99 -9.34 6.71
N GLY A 194 -8.85 -10.12 6.05
CA GLY A 194 -10.25 -9.78 5.80
C GLY A 194 -10.48 -8.45 5.06
N ASN A 195 -11.67 -7.87 5.25
CA ASN A 195 -12.16 -6.68 4.54
C ASN A 195 -12.31 -5.45 5.46
N GLN A 196 -11.63 -5.44 6.60
CA GLN A 196 -11.76 -4.43 7.66
C GLN A 196 -10.76 -3.29 7.46
N VAL A 197 -11.23 -2.05 7.57
CA VAL A 197 -10.40 -0.85 7.70
C VAL A 197 -10.10 -0.68 9.18
N THR A 198 -8.82 -0.77 9.56
CA THR A 198 -8.41 -0.69 10.97
C THR A 198 -8.81 0.64 11.60
N TRP A 199 -9.41 0.58 12.78
CA TRP A 199 -9.73 1.79 13.56
C TRP A 199 -8.48 2.38 14.24
N SER A 200 -7.36 1.66 14.30
CA SER A 200 -6.17 2.04 15.08
C SER A 200 -5.53 3.38 14.66
N VAL A 201 -5.78 3.86 13.44
CA VAL A 201 -5.29 5.15 12.95
C VAL A 201 -6.24 6.31 13.32
N LEU A 202 -7.49 6.03 13.70
CA LEU A 202 -8.49 7.05 14.02
C LEU A 202 -8.10 8.01 15.14
N PRO A 203 -7.40 7.60 16.23
CA PRO A 203 -6.95 8.56 17.25
C PRO A 203 -6.08 9.68 16.69
N ILE A 204 -5.31 9.40 15.63
CA ILE A 204 -4.50 10.41 14.93
C ILE A 204 -5.39 11.21 14.00
N LEU A 205 -6.25 10.51 13.23
CA LEU A 205 -7.13 11.16 12.25
C LEU A 205 -8.30 11.93 12.88
N SER A 206 -8.52 11.85 14.19
CA SER A 206 -9.54 12.63 14.91
C SER A 206 -9.01 13.98 15.40
N GLN A 207 -7.71 14.23 15.29
CA GLN A 207 -7.10 15.51 15.65
C GLN A 207 -7.50 16.63 14.68
N GLN A 208 -7.12 17.86 15.03
CA GLN A 208 -7.18 19.00 14.10
C GLN A 208 -6.35 18.68 12.85
N TRP A 209 -6.84 19.10 11.68
CA TRP A 209 -6.26 18.74 10.39
C TRP A 209 -4.79 19.14 10.25
N GLU A 210 -4.39 20.27 10.81
CA GLU A 210 -3.01 20.77 10.86
C GLU A 210 -2.10 19.81 11.62
N ASN A 211 -2.59 19.22 12.72
CA ASN A 211 -1.82 18.26 13.49
C ASN A 211 -1.66 16.95 12.70
N ILE A 212 -2.68 16.54 11.95
CA ILE A 212 -2.60 15.38 11.03
C ILE A 212 -1.50 15.63 9.99
N GLY A 213 -1.39 16.85 9.47
CA GLY A 213 -0.34 17.25 8.53
C GLY A 213 1.08 17.27 9.11
N GLY A 214 1.21 17.27 10.44
CA GLY A 214 2.51 17.28 11.14
C GLY A 214 3.17 15.90 11.32
N TYR A 215 2.55 14.83 10.80
CA TYR A 215 3.09 13.47 10.89
C TYR A 215 3.89 13.07 9.64
N SER A 216 4.94 12.26 9.84
CA SER A 216 5.68 11.62 8.76
C SER A 216 4.90 10.42 8.20
N TRP A 217 3.94 10.73 7.33
CA TRP A 217 3.11 9.71 6.66
C TRP A 217 3.93 8.80 5.75
N GLY A 218 5.01 9.31 5.15
CA GLY A 218 5.91 8.52 4.30
C GLY A 218 6.66 7.46 5.10
N SER A 219 7.29 7.83 6.22
CA SER A 219 7.99 6.86 7.08
C SER A 219 7.04 5.84 7.69
N ALA A 220 5.82 6.26 8.05
CA ALA A 220 4.78 5.34 8.53
C ALA A 220 4.40 4.31 7.44
N THR A 221 4.24 4.77 6.20
CA THR A 221 3.87 3.92 5.06
C THR A 221 4.95 2.90 4.76
N LEU A 222 6.22 3.33 4.72
CA LEU A 222 7.35 2.42 4.49
C LEU A 222 7.48 1.38 5.61
N SER A 223 7.43 1.82 6.86
CA SER A 223 7.53 0.92 8.02
C SER A 223 6.42 -0.12 8.02
N TRP A 224 5.20 0.28 7.65
CA TRP A 224 4.09 -0.65 7.56
C TRP A 224 4.21 -1.62 6.37
N LEU A 225 4.70 -1.15 5.22
CA LEU A 225 5.00 -2.02 4.08
C LEU A 225 6.02 -3.10 4.47
N TYR A 226 7.12 -2.73 5.10
CA TYR A 226 8.13 -3.68 5.59
C TYR A 226 7.54 -4.70 6.56
N ARG A 227 6.76 -4.23 7.53
CA ARG A 227 6.07 -5.12 8.48
C ARG A 227 5.17 -6.13 7.76
N GLN A 228 4.44 -5.68 6.73
CA GLN A 228 3.55 -6.54 5.96
C GLN A 228 4.29 -7.50 5.02
N LEU A 229 5.47 -7.12 4.49
CA LEU A 229 6.35 -8.03 3.77
C LEU A 229 6.91 -9.13 4.69
N CYS A 230 7.34 -8.78 5.90
CA CYS A 230 7.80 -9.74 6.92
C CYS A 230 6.72 -10.74 7.34
N GLU A 231 5.45 -10.33 7.33
CA GLU A 231 4.32 -11.23 7.56
C GLU A 231 3.99 -12.05 6.32
N ALA A 232 3.95 -11.42 5.15
CA ALA A 232 3.54 -12.03 3.89
C ALA A 232 4.48 -13.16 3.46
N CYS A 233 5.78 -13.02 3.66
CA CYS A 233 6.76 -14.05 3.32
C CYS A 233 6.63 -15.34 4.14
N LYS A 234 5.76 -15.36 5.16
CA LYS A 234 5.46 -16.52 6.02
C LYS A 234 4.06 -17.09 5.80
N ARG A 235 3.25 -16.49 4.91
CA ARG A 235 1.86 -16.91 4.66
C ARG A 235 1.84 -18.12 3.72
N LYS A 236 1.05 -19.15 4.02
CA LYS A 236 1.03 -20.40 3.23
C LYS A 236 -0.37 -20.82 2.75
N GLY A 237 -1.42 -20.12 3.22
CA GLY A 237 -2.80 -20.45 2.84
C GLY A 237 -3.12 -20.06 1.39
N VAL A 238 -4.00 -20.82 0.76
CA VAL A 238 -4.42 -20.65 -0.65
C VAL A 238 -5.01 -19.26 -0.96
N ASP A 239 -5.69 -18.65 0.01
CA ASP A 239 -6.31 -17.32 -0.11
C ASP A 239 -5.56 -16.24 0.69
N SER A 240 -4.25 -16.41 0.88
CA SER A 240 -3.44 -15.44 1.62
C SER A 240 -3.33 -14.12 0.87
N ASN A 241 -3.60 -13.02 1.57
CA ASN A 241 -3.43 -11.69 1.00
C ASN A 241 -2.00 -11.19 1.20
N LEU A 242 -1.64 -10.09 0.55
CA LEU A 242 -0.51 -9.21 0.86
C LEU A 242 -1.08 -7.90 1.41
N GLY A 243 -0.67 -7.51 2.62
CA GLY A 243 -1.02 -6.22 3.20
C GLY A 243 -0.01 -5.13 2.82
N GLY A 244 -0.13 -3.97 3.44
CA GLY A 244 0.70 -2.80 3.17
C GLY A 244 0.33 -2.11 1.86
N CYS A 245 1.04 -1.03 1.54
CA CYS A 245 0.79 -0.28 0.31
C CYS A 245 1.30 -1.06 -0.91
N ALA A 246 0.48 -1.97 -1.44
CA ALA A 246 0.83 -2.79 -2.60
C ALA A 246 1.10 -1.96 -3.87
N TYR A 247 0.43 -0.81 -4.02
CA TYR A 247 0.67 0.13 -5.11
C TYR A 247 2.08 0.71 -5.07
N LEU A 248 2.57 1.08 -3.88
CA LEU A 248 3.96 1.55 -3.71
C LEU A 248 4.93 0.48 -4.18
N LEU A 249 4.76 -0.77 -3.71
CA LEU A 249 5.64 -1.87 -4.08
C LEU A 249 5.60 -2.17 -5.59
N GLN A 250 4.41 -2.22 -6.20
CA GLN A 250 4.29 -2.51 -7.63
C GLN A 250 4.96 -1.43 -8.49
N ILE A 251 4.70 -0.16 -8.20
CA ILE A 251 5.26 0.95 -8.97
C ILE A 251 6.77 1.01 -8.76
N TRP A 252 7.25 0.78 -7.54
CA TRP A 252 8.68 0.65 -7.26
C TRP A 252 9.32 -0.48 -8.09
N ILE A 253 8.70 -1.66 -8.17
CA ILE A 253 9.19 -2.75 -9.02
C ILE A 253 9.29 -2.29 -10.48
N TRP A 254 8.25 -1.64 -11.00
CA TRP A 254 8.24 -1.14 -12.37
C TRP A 254 9.23 -0.01 -12.64
N MET A 255 9.67 0.73 -11.61
CA MET A 255 10.71 1.74 -11.74
C MET A 255 12.11 1.11 -11.81
N HIS A 256 12.35 0.07 -11.03
CA HIS A 256 13.69 -0.50 -10.85
C HIS A 256 13.98 -1.73 -11.71
N PHE A 257 12.98 -2.51 -12.10
CA PHE A 257 13.18 -3.77 -12.79
C PHE A 257 12.47 -3.79 -14.14
N GLY A 258 13.09 -4.42 -15.15
CA GLY A 258 12.43 -4.72 -16.42
C GLY A 258 11.42 -5.88 -16.29
N VAL A 259 11.63 -6.78 -15.33
CA VAL A 259 10.76 -7.95 -15.12
C VAL A 259 9.37 -7.50 -14.70
N GLY A 260 8.35 -7.95 -15.44
CA GLY A 260 6.95 -7.57 -15.19
C GLY A 260 6.62 -6.10 -15.43
N ARG A 261 7.56 -5.29 -15.94
CA ARG A 261 7.34 -3.88 -16.26
C ARG A 261 6.43 -3.76 -17.50
N PRO A 262 5.26 -3.12 -17.39
CA PRO A 262 4.37 -2.96 -18.51
C PRO A 262 4.76 -1.76 -19.36
N TYR A 263 4.27 -1.74 -20.60
CA TYR A 263 4.28 -0.53 -21.40
C TYR A 263 3.29 0.48 -20.80
N ARG A 264 3.81 1.67 -20.46
CA ARG A 264 3.07 2.72 -19.76
C ARG A 264 2.04 3.45 -20.64
N GLY A 265 2.27 3.50 -21.95
CA GLY A 265 1.46 4.33 -22.86
C GLY A 265 1.84 5.81 -22.83
N GLU A 266 0.98 6.62 -23.43
CA GLU A 266 1.11 8.07 -23.47
C GLU A 266 0.85 8.70 -22.09
N LEU A 267 1.59 9.77 -21.80
CA LEU A 267 1.42 10.52 -20.57
C LEU A 267 0.24 11.47 -20.72
N GLU A 268 -0.67 11.43 -19.74
CA GLU A 268 -1.73 12.42 -19.63
C GLU A 268 -1.25 13.64 -18.85
N ASP A 269 -1.85 14.80 -19.14
CA ASP A 269 -1.60 16.02 -18.40
C ASP A 269 -2.18 15.95 -16.99
N TRP A 270 -1.45 16.54 -16.04
CA TRP A 270 -1.95 16.75 -14.69
C TRP A 270 -2.95 17.90 -14.68
N THR A 271 -4.20 17.63 -14.31
CA THR A 271 -5.30 18.60 -14.42
C THR A 271 -5.65 19.31 -13.11
N HIS A 272 -4.96 18.99 -12.02
CA HIS A 272 -5.21 19.62 -10.72
C HIS A 272 -4.33 20.86 -10.53
N ASN A 273 -4.97 22.00 -10.26
CA ASN A 273 -4.31 23.29 -10.02
C ASN A 273 -4.24 23.64 -8.53
N ASP A 274 -4.35 22.66 -7.64
CA ASP A 274 -4.24 22.90 -6.21
C ASP A 274 -2.79 23.25 -5.83
N GLU A 275 -2.60 24.19 -4.92
CA GLU A 275 -1.28 24.56 -4.40
C GLU A 275 -0.56 23.34 -3.79
N GLY A 276 0.66 23.07 -4.26
CA GLY A 276 1.47 21.93 -3.83
C GLY A 276 1.06 20.57 -4.41
N SER A 277 0.01 20.51 -5.22
CA SER A 277 -0.47 19.27 -5.85
C SER A 277 0.22 19.06 -7.20
N ARG A 278 1.34 18.35 -7.18
CA ARG A 278 2.10 17.95 -8.38
C ARG A 278 1.85 16.47 -8.70
N PRO A 279 1.93 16.05 -9.98
CA PRO A 279 1.83 14.64 -10.32
C PRO A 279 2.98 13.86 -9.70
N THR A 280 2.67 12.79 -8.97
CA THR A 280 3.67 11.86 -8.44
C THR A 280 4.03 10.81 -9.48
N VAL A 281 5.09 10.03 -9.25
CA VAL A 281 5.46 8.94 -10.17
C VAL A 281 4.32 7.94 -10.34
N ALA A 282 3.50 7.70 -9.32
CA ALA A 282 2.33 6.81 -9.43
C ALA A 282 1.33 7.25 -10.51
N PHE A 283 1.16 8.56 -10.74
CA PHE A 283 0.28 9.08 -11.78
C PHE A 283 0.70 8.60 -13.18
N LEU A 284 2.00 8.43 -13.41
CA LEU A 284 2.53 7.98 -14.70
C LEU A 284 2.03 6.57 -15.06
N TRP A 285 1.74 5.74 -14.06
CA TRP A 285 1.36 4.34 -14.25
C TRP A 285 -0.15 4.09 -14.14
N LYS A 286 -0.98 5.12 -13.97
CA LYS A 286 -2.41 4.98 -13.64
C LYS A 286 -3.24 4.18 -14.65
N ASN A 287 -2.89 4.27 -15.95
CA ASN A 287 -3.65 3.69 -17.05
C ASN A 287 -3.13 2.34 -17.54
N VAL A 288 -2.17 1.76 -16.82
CA VAL A 288 -1.58 0.49 -17.20
C VAL A 288 -2.62 -0.63 -17.13
N PRO A 289 -2.86 -1.36 -18.23
CA PRO A 289 -3.83 -2.44 -18.25
C PRO A 289 -3.31 -3.70 -17.53
N ALA A 290 -4.24 -4.57 -17.17
CA ALA A 290 -3.91 -5.88 -16.61
C ALA A 290 -3.09 -6.74 -17.59
N VAL A 291 -2.12 -7.48 -17.06
CA VAL A 291 -1.42 -8.51 -17.83
C VAL A 291 -2.37 -9.68 -18.09
N ARG A 292 -2.52 -10.09 -19.35
CA ARG A 292 -3.60 -11.01 -19.80
C ARG A 292 -3.39 -12.49 -19.46
N TRP A 293 -2.19 -12.89 -19.02
CA TRP A 293 -1.87 -14.29 -18.74
C TRP A 293 -2.36 -14.76 -17.37
N GLY A 294 -2.61 -16.07 -17.24
CA GLY A 294 -3.03 -16.70 -15.98
C GLY A 294 -2.04 -16.46 -14.83
N PRO A 295 -2.50 -16.24 -13.58
CA PRO A 295 -1.65 -15.87 -12.45
C PRO A 295 -0.47 -16.83 -12.21
N THR A 296 -0.70 -18.14 -12.23
CA THR A 296 0.33 -19.17 -12.03
C THR A 296 1.40 -19.12 -13.12
N ARG A 297 1.01 -18.90 -14.38
CA ARG A 297 1.96 -18.79 -15.49
C ARG A 297 2.82 -17.53 -15.37
N ARG A 298 2.21 -16.40 -15.00
CA ARG A 298 2.93 -15.15 -14.76
C ARG A 298 3.93 -15.29 -13.62
N TYR A 299 3.51 -15.91 -12.52
CA TYR A 299 4.39 -16.18 -11.38
C TYR A 299 5.63 -16.97 -11.81
N LYS A 300 5.46 -18.12 -12.48
CA LYS A 300 6.58 -18.94 -12.97
C LYS A 300 7.51 -18.15 -13.89
N GLN A 301 6.96 -17.43 -14.87
CA GLN A 301 7.75 -16.61 -15.77
C GLN A 301 8.56 -15.52 -15.05
N TYR A 302 7.92 -14.78 -14.12
CA TYR A 302 8.62 -13.73 -13.37
C TYR A 302 9.68 -14.30 -12.44
N MET A 303 9.47 -15.48 -11.86
CA MET A 303 10.48 -16.19 -11.09
C MET A 303 11.72 -16.49 -11.95
N ASP A 304 11.51 -17.12 -13.11
CA ASP A 304 12.58 -17.47 -14.05
C ASP A 304 13.35 -16.21 -14.50
N ASP A 305 12.63 -15.14 -14.85
CA ASP A 305 13.21 -13.87 -15.28
C ASP A 305 14.02 -13.19 -14.15
N LEU A 306 13.54 -13.25 -12.91
CA LEU A 306 14.23 -12.70 -11.74
C LEU A 306 15.47 -13.53 -11.34
N ASP A 307 15.44 -14.84 -11.53
CA ASP A 307 16.60 -15.71 -11.28
C ASP A 307 17.75 -15.44 -12.27
N CYS A 308 17.42 -14.90 -13.43
CA CYS A 308 18.38 -14.51 -14.47
C CYS A 308 18.80 -13.03 -14.39
N ILE A 309 18.34 -12.28 -13.39
CA ILE A 309 18.54 -10.83 -13.36
C ILE A 309 20.00 -10.47 -13.09
N THR A 310 20.51 -9.51 -13.85
CA THR A 310 21.85 -8.94 -13.69
C THR A 310 21.79 -7.52 -13.17
N GLU A 311 22.89 -7.03 -12.59
CA GLU A 311 23.01 -5.65 -12.11
C GLU A 311 22.65 -4.62 -13.20
N SER A 312 23.03 -4.88 -14.45
CA SER A 312 22.75 -3.99 -15.59
C SER A 312 21.24 -3.82 -15.90
N GLN A 313 20.42 -4.76 -15.46
CA GLN A 313 18.97 -4.75 -15.68
C GLN A 313 18.20 -4.12 -14.52
N VAL A 314 18.89 -3.79 -13.42
CA VAL A 314 18.35 -3.02 -12.31
C VAL A 314 18.60 -1.54 -12.59
N CYS A 315 17.55 -0.80 -12.86
CA CYS A 315 17.65 0.64 -13.05
C CYS A 315 17.96 1.32 -11.71
N ASN A 316 19.16 1.90 -11.60
CA ASN A 316 19.43 2.93 -10.59
C ASN A 316 18.74 4.22 -11.05
N LEU A 317 17.71 4.64 -10.30
CA LEU A 317 16.88 5.82 -10.63
C LEU A 317 17.65 7.14 -10.66
N SER A 318 18.93 7.16 -10.26
CA SER A 318 19.80 8.32 -10.38
C SER A 318 20.00 8.81 -11.83
N PHE A 319 19.61 8.05 -12.86
CA PHE A 319 19.87 8.40 -14.27
C PHE A 319 18.65 8.61 -15.19
N PHE A 320 17.43 8.23 -14.81
CA PHE A 320 16.32 8.15 -15.78
C PHE A 320 15.07 8.98 -15.50
N ILE A 321 15.08 9.84 -14.47
CA ILE A 321 14.04 10.86 -14.38
C ILE A 321 14.36 11.97 -15.38
N THR A 322 13.71 11.94 -16.54
CA THR A 322 13.66 13.05 -17.49
C THR A 322 13.32 14.34 -16.72
N PRO A 323 13.86 15.53 -17.09
CA PRO A 323 13.84 16.74 -16.25
C PRO A 323 12.45 17.29 -15.86
N ILE A 324 11.35 16.65 -16.27
CA ILE A 324 9.98 17.10 -16.01
C ILE A 324 9.57 16.85 -14.55
N VAL A 325 10.02 15.76 -13.92
CA VAL A 325 9.65 15.47 -12.52
C VAL A 325 10.66 16.05 -11.53
N LEU A 326 11.95 16.15 -11.86
CA LEU A 326 12.97 16.63 -10.92
C LEU A 326 13.26 18.14 -10.94
N LYS A 327 12.96 18.88 -12.01
CA LYS A 327 13.31 20.31 -12.03
C LYS A 327 12.49 21.18 -11.07
N GLU A 328 11.40 20.66 -10.50
CA GLU A 328 10.53 21.47 -9.66
C GLU A 328 9.88 20.74 -8.47
N SER A 329 10.29 19.50 -8.16
CA SER A 329 9.68 18.71 -7.07
C SER A 329 10.45 18.71 -5.75
N PHE A 330 11.38 19.64 -5.57
CA PHE A 330 12.05 19.91 -4.31
C PHE A 330 12.00 21.41 -3.99
#